data_AF-A0A941UJY6-F1
#
_entry.id   AF-A0A941UJY6-F1
#
_cell.length_a   1.000
_cell.length_b   1.000
_cell.length_c   1.000
_cell.angle_alpha   90.00
_cell.angle_beta   90.00
_cell.angle_gamma   90.00
#
_symmetry.space_group_name_H-M   'P 1'
#
loop_
_entity.id
_entity.type
_entity.pdbx_description
1 polymer ?
#
loop_
_entity_poly.entity_id
_entity_poly.type
_entity_poly.pdbx_seq_one_letter_code
_entity_poly.pdbx_strand_id
1 'polypeptide(L)'
;MAAPDLAGELTVTVGVRDGRVQQVGIASTRPQLADRLLAGRPAAEAVAMVPQLFSICGKSQHVAAELALAAARGGPAAADRAQARRVEAEMAQEYLWRALIDWARAAGGAVDATVLSAARAALADDDRGLLRQIVERDVLGADAMQWFEHQDVHGFETWIARGATPAACFLGQVQRDGPRHGAADVPLLPRLDAGAAQRIAAALDADADFERRPTFDGRPAETGAV
;
A
#
# COMPACT_ATOMS: atom_id res chain seq x y z
N MET A 1 -27.58 14.72 9.78
CA MET A 1 -26.32 14.91 9.01
C MET A 1 -25.72 13.53 8.80
N ALA A 2 -25.55 13.09 7.56
CA ALA A 2 -24.78 11.86 7.30
C ALA A 2 -23.34 12.08 7.79
N ALA A 3 -22.75 11.08 8.42
CA ALA A 3 -21.34 11.14 8.78
C ALA A 3 -20.52 11.36 7.50
N PRO A 4 -19.54 12.28 7.48
CA PRO A 4 -18.68 12.44 6.33
C PRO A 4 -17.95 11.13 6.04
N ASP A 5 -17.96 10.69 4.78
CA ASP A 5 -17.11 9.57 4.35
C ASP A 5 -15.65 10.02 4.39
N LEU A 6 -14.93 9.60 5.44
CA LEU A 6 -13.52 9.93 5.67
C LEU A 6 -12.59 9.22 4.68
N ALA A 7 -13.02 8.09 4.10
CA ALA A 7 -12.27 7.44 3.04
C ALA A 7 -12.36 8.27 1.76
N GLY A 8 -13.52 8.88 1.52
CA GLY A 8 -13.84 9.61 0.30
C GLY A 8 -13.95 8.67 -0.90
N GLU A 9 -14.22 9.27 -2.06
CA GLU A 9 -14.37 8.58 -3.33
C GLU A 9 -13.28 9.04 -4.29
N LEU A 10 -12.77 8.10 -5.09
CA LEU A 10 -11.86 8.38 -6.20
C LEU A 10 -12.57 8.09 -7.52
N THR A 11 -12.86 9.13 -8.29
CA THR A 11 -13.38 9.00 -9.65
C THR A 11 -12.21 9.11 -10.64
N VAL A 12 -12.02 8.05 -11.41
CA VAL A 12 -11.05 8.01 -12.52
C VAL A 12 -11.84 8.05 -13.83
N THR A 13 -11.61 9.09 -14.64
CA THR A 13 -12.19 9.22 -15.98
C THR A 13 -11.12 8.96 -17.02
N VAL A 14 -11.46 8.16 -18.04
CA VAL A 14 -10.51 7.77 -19.08
C VAL A 14 -11.12 8.10 -20.45
N GLY A 15 -10.45 8.98 -21.19
CA GLY A 15 -10.77 9.26 -22.58
C GLY A 15 -10.02 8.29 -23.49
N VAL A 16 -10.74 7.45 -24.23
CA VAL A 16 -10.17 6.45 -25.13
C VAL A 16 -10.43 6.83 -26.59
N ARG A 17 -9.39 6.79 -27.42
CA ARG A 17 -9.48 6.96 -28.88
C ARG A 17 -8.62 5.91 -29.56
N ASP A 18 -9.15 5.25 -30.59
CA ASP A 18 -8.45 4.23 -31.36
C ASP A 18 -7.84 3.11 -30.47
N GLY A 19 -8.59 2.71 -29.43
CA GLY A 19 -8.18 1.68 -28.48
C GLY A 19 -7.07 2.10 -27.50
N ARG A 20 -6.71 3.39 -27.46
CA ARG A 20 -5.67 3.91 -26.56
C ARG A 20 -6.23 4.98 -25.63
N VAL A 21 -5.77 4.96 -24.39
CA VAL A 21 -6.02 6.04 -23.42
C VAL A 21 -5.30 7.29 -23.90
N GLN A 22 -6.04 8.38 -24.10
CA GLN A 22 -5.52 9.69 -24.51
C GLN A 22 -5.62 10.73 -23.40
N GLN A 23 -6.53 10.53 -22.45
CA GLN A 23 -6.75 11.44 -21.35
C GLN A 23 -7.11 10.65 -20.10
N VAL A 24 -6.57 11.05 -18.96
CA VAL A 24 -6.97 10.56 -17.65
C VAL A 24 -7.33 11.75 -16.78
N GLY A 25 -8.51 11.73 -16.17
CA GLY A 25 -8.93 12.65 -15.13
C GLY A 25 -9.04 11.92 -13.80
N ILE A 26 -8.56 12.54 -12.73
CA ILE A 26 -8.68 12.00 -11.37
C ILE A 26 -9.32 13.08 -10.49
N ALA A 27 -10.42 12.71 -9.85
CA ALA A 27 -11.08 13.52 -8.83
C ALA A 27 -11.17 12.71 -7.53
N SER A 28 -10.67 13.27 -6.43
CA SER A 28 -10.80 12.69 -5.10
C SER A 28 -11.65 13.59 -4.22
N THR A 29 -12.68 13.03 -3.61
CA THR A 29 -13.52 13.74 -2.63
C THR A 29 -12.98 13.64 -1.21
N ARG A 30 -11.84 12.95 -1.01
CA ARG A 30 -11.24 12.79 0.31
C ARG A 30 -10.92 14.16 0.93
N PRO A 31 -11.42 14.46 2.14
CA PRO A 31 -11.16 15.73 2.79
C PRO A 31 -9.75 15.74 3.42
N GLN A 32 -9.02 16.84 3.27
CA GLN A 32 -7.73 17.08 3.94
C GLN A 32 -7.99 17.49 5.39
N LEU A 33 -8.26 16.50 6.24
CA LEU A 33 -8.66 16.70 7.62
C LEU A 33 -7.50 16.71 8.61
N ALA A 34 -6.37 16.09 8.27
CA ALA A 34 -5.24 15.95 9.18
C ALA A 34 -4.78 17.31 9.72
N ASP A 35 -4.42 18.24 8.83
CA ASP A 35 -4.00 19.59 9.24
C ASP A 35 -5.04 20.29 10.10
N ARG A 36 -6.31 20.24 9.69
CA ARG A 36 -7.41 20.93 10.39
C ARG A 36 -7.68 20.35 11.77
N LEU A 37 -7.57 19.03 11.94
CA LEU A 37 -7.88 18.36 13.20
C LEU A 37 -6.71 18.39 14.19
N LEU A 38 -5.48 18.37 13.67
CA LEU A 38 -4.25 18.27 14.46
C LEU A 38 -3.68 19.65 14.82
N ALA A 39 -3.91 20.69 14.02
CA ALA A 39 -3.43 22.03 14.30
C ALA A 39 -3.92 22.55 15.66
N GLY A 40 -3.00 23.12 16.45
CA GLY A 40 -3.29 23.66 17.78
C GLY A 40 -3.51 22.62 18.88
N ARG A 41 -3.46 21.31 18.57
CA ARG A 41 -3.57 20.24 19.56
C ARG A 41 -2.25 20.03 20.32
N PRO A 42 -2.29 19.58 21.58
CA PRO A 42 -1.13 19.01 22.24
C PRO A 42 -0.56 17.85 21.42
N ALA A 43 0.77 17.79 21.29
CA ALA A 43 1.42 16.82 20.40
C ALA A 43 1.06 15.35 20.71
N ALA A 44 0.90 15.00 21.99
CA ALA A 44 0.50 13.66 22.38
C ALA A 44 -0.95 13.32 21.95
N GLU A 45 -1.85 14.30 21.98
CA GLU A 45 -3.23 14.16 21.50
C GLU A 45 -3.24 14.00 19.97
N ALA A 46 -2.45 14.81 19.27
CA ALA A 46 -2.31 14.72 17.81
C ALA A 46 -1.86 13.32 17.36
N VAL A 47 -0.81 12.76 17.98
CA VAL A 47 -0.32 11.40 17.69
C VAL A 47 -1.41 10.33 17.91
N ALA A 48 -2.18 10.44 18.99
CA ALA A 48 -3.27 9.49 19.28
C ALA A 48 -4.45 9.59 18.30
N MET A 49 -4.66 10.75 17.67
CA MET A 49 -5.74 10.97 16.70
C MET A 49 -5.40 10.45 15.30
N VAL A 50 -4.14 10.54 14.87
CA VAL A 50 -3.69 10.16 13.52
C VAL A 50 -4.23 8.78 13.04
N PRO A 51 -4.11 7.67 13.78
CA PRO A 51 -4.59 6.36 13.29
C PRO A 51 -6.09 6.33 12.97
N GLN A 52 -6.89 7.22 13.57
CA GLN A 52 -8.34 7.25 13.38
C GLN A 52 -8.75 7.91 12.05
N LEU A 53 -7.82 8.63 11.41
CA LEU A 53 -8.05 9.30 10.14
C LEU A 53 -7.86 8.37 8.93
N PHE A 54 -7.32 7.17 9.15
CA PHE A 54 -6.94 6.22 8.11
C PHE A 54 -7.46 4.82 8.45
N SER A 55 -8.38 4.30 7.63
CA SER A 55 -9.01 2.99 7.85
C SER A 55 -8.12 1.80 7.49
N ILE A 56 -7.18 2.01 6.56
CA ILE A 56 -6.32 0.94 6.01
C ILE A 56 -4.91 1.02 6.60
N CYS A 57 -4.36 2.23 6.73
CA CYS A 57 -2.96 2.45 7.13
C CYS A 57 -2.82 3.05 8.55
N GLY A 58 -3.76 2.77 9.45
CA GLY A 58 -3.79 3.40 10.78
C GLY A 58 -2.52 3.15 11.61
N LYS A 59 -1.97 1.94 11.62
CA LYS A 59 -0.76 1.58 12.37
C LYS A 59 0.49 2.26 11.79
N SER A 60 0.67 2.22 10.47
CA SER A 60 1.80 2.89 9.83
C SER A 60 1.77 4.41 10.01
N GLN A 61 0.59 5.03 9.91
CA GLN A 61 0.42 6.45 10.17
C GLN A 61 0.68 6.81 11.63
N HIS A 62 0.28 5.95 12.58
CA HIS A 62 0.61 6.13 14.00
C HIS A 62 2.13 6.08 14.23
N VAL A 63 2.82 5.08 13.68
CA VAL A 63 4.29 4.99 13.78
C VAL A 63 4.96 6.22 13.15
N ALA A 64 4.49 6.69 12.00
CA ALA A 64 4.99 7.92 11.38
C ALA A 64 4.81 9.14 12.31
N ALA A 65 3.66 9.28 12.96
CA ALA A 65 3.38 10.36 13.90
C ALA A 65 4.24 10.28 15.18
N GLU A 66 4.46 9.09 15.73
CA GLU A 66 5.38 8.86 16.86
C GLU A 66 6.81 9.30 16.51
N LEU A 67 7.29 8.90 15.33
CA LEU A 67 8.63 9.24 14.86
C LEU A 67 8.78 10.73 14.55
N ALA A 68 7.77 11.35 13.96
CA ALA A 68 7.75 12.79 13.74
C ALA A 68 7.83 13.57 15.06
N LEU A 69 7.07 13.14 16.08
CA LEU A 69 7.13 13.75 17.41
C LEU A 69 8.48 13.53 18.11
N ALA A 70 9.06 12.33 17.99
CA ALA A 70 10.38 12.04 18.53
C ALA A 70 11.45 12.94 17.86
N ALA A 71 11.42 13.04 16.54
CA ALA A 71 12.33 13.91 15.78
C ALA A 71 12.18 15.39 16.16
N ALA A 72 10.94 15.89 16.30
CA ALA A 72 10.68 17.26 16.74
C ALA A 72 11.23 17.58 18.14
N ARG A 73 11.43 16.56 18.98
CA ARG A 73 12.06 16.67 20.31
C ARG A 73 13.57 16.42 20.30
N GLY A 74 14.19 16.27 19.14
CA GLY A 74 15.61 15.93 19.00
C GLY A 74 15.94 14.46 19.27
N GLY A 75 14.92 13.59 19.30
CA GLY A 75 15.06 12.14 19.44
C GLY A 75 15.31 11.41 18.11
N PRO A 76 15.39 10.07 18.13
CA PRO A 76 15.59 9.26 16.94
C PRO A 76 14.39 9.33 15.99
N ALA A 77 14.68 9.43 14.69
CA ALA A 77 13.68 9.44 13.61
C ALA A 77 13.53 8.07 12.90
N ALA A 78 14.16 7.02 13.42
CA ALA A 78 14.10 5.67 12.87
C ALA A 78 13.21 4.78 13.73
N ALA A 79 12.37 3.97 13.08
CA ALA A 79 11.52 2.99 13.74
C ALA A 79 12.35 1.98 14.54
N ASP A 80 11.96 1.73 15.79
CA ASP A 80 12.47 0.57 16.52
C ASP A 80 11.82 -0.73 16.02
N ARG A 81 12.26 -1.88 16.58
CA ARG A 81 11.74 -3.19 16.18
C ARG A 81 10.25 -3.38 16.47
N ALA A 82 9.71 -2.76 17.52
CA ALA A 82 8.30 -2.89 17.88
C ALA A 82 7.42 -2.05 16.96
N GLN A 83 7.87 -0.84 16.61
CA GLN A 83 7.27 0.02 15.60
C GLN A 83 7.28 -0.67 14.23
N ALA A 84 8.42 -1.19 13.79
CA ALA A 84 8.53 -1.93 12.53
C ALA A 84 7.55 -3.11 12.48
N ARG A 85 7.46 -3.91 13.56
CA ARG A 85 6.53 -5.05 13.63
C ARG A 85 5.06 -4.65 13.51
N ARG A 86 4.66 -3.48 14.04
CA ARG A 86 3.28 -2.96 13.87
C ARG A 86 2.98 -2.65 12.41
N VAL A 87 3.95 -2.05 11.69
CA VAL A 87 3.83 -1.75 10.25
C VAL A 87 3.81 -3.03 9.43
N GLU A 88 4.72 -3.97 9.70
CA GLU A 88 4.77 -5.27 9.02
C GLU A 88 3.47 -6.06 9.20
N ALA A 89 2.86 -6.04 10.39
CA ALA A 89 1.59 -6.70 10.63
C ALA A 89 0.44 -6.06 9.83
N GLU A 90 0.42 -4.73 9.70
CA GLU A 90 -0.52 -4.02 8.81
C GLU A 90 -0.30 -4.41 7.35
N MET A 91 0.95 -4.37 6.88
CA MET A 91 1.30 -4.74 5.50
C MET A 91 0.91 -6.19 5.17
N ALA A 92 1.22 -7.13 6.07
CA ALA A 92 0.86 -8.54 5.91
C ALA A 92 -0.65 -8.71 5.80
N GLN A 93 -1.41 -7.99 6.64
CA GLN A 93 -2.86 -7.94 6.54
C GLN A 93 -3.30 -7.43 5.16
N GLU A 94 -2.92 -6.21 4.77
CA GLU A 94 -3.45 -5.62 3.54
C GLU A 94 -3.10 -6.43 2.29
N TYR A 95 -1.89 -7.01 2.22
CA TYR A 95 -1.52 -7.92 1.13
C TYR A 95 -2.26 -9.25 1.16
N LEU A 96 -2.50 -9.85 2.32
CA LEU A 96 -3.25 -11.10 2.41
C LEU A 96 -4.72 -10.90 2.02
N TRP A 97 -5.37 -9.81 2.43
CA TRP A 97 -6.74 -9.53 1.98
C TRP A 97 -6.78 -9.32 0.47
N ARG A 98 -5.82 -8.57 -0.09
CA ARG A 98 -5.74 -8.36 -1.54
C ARG A 98 -5.59 -9.69 -2.29
N ALA A 99 -4.68 -10.55 -1.86
CA ALA A 99 -4.41 -11.83 -2.50
C ALA A 99 -5.54 -12.86 -2.32
N LEU A 100 -6.07 -13.02 -1.10
CA LEU A 100 -7.05 -14.05 -0.75
C LEU A 100 -8.49 -13.66 -1.10
N ILE A 101 -8.78 -12.36 -1.25
CA ILE A 101 -10.13 -11.85 -1.52
C ILE A 101 -10.22 -11.28 -2.93
N ASP A 102 -9.50 -10.20 -3.19
CA ASP A 102 -9.72 -9.42 -4.42
C ASP A 102 -9.16 -10.14 -5.64
N TRP A 103 -7.91 -10.64 -5.55
CA TRP A 103 -7.29 -11.39 -6.64
C TRP A 103 -7.99 -12.73 -6.87
N ALA A 104 -8.44 -13.40 -5.81
CA ALA A 104 -9.23 -14.61 -5.93
C ALA A 104 -10.53 -14.38 -6.72
N ARG A 105 -11.27 -13.30 -6.40
CA ARG A 105 -12.49 -12.91 -7.13
C ARG A 105 -12.18 -12.49 -8.56
N ALA A 106 -11.14 -11.69 -8.78
CA ALA A 106 -10.76 -11.22 -10.11
C ALA A 106 -10.32 -12.37 -11.02
N ALA A 107 -9.68 -13.40 -10.46
CA ALA A 107 -9.35 -14.64 -11.16
C ALA A 107 -10.57 -15.53 -11.47
N GLY A 108 -11.78 -15.14 -11.06
CA GLY A 108 -13.02 -15.92 -11.23
C GLY A 108 -13.24 -17.00 -10.17
N GLY A 109 -12.41 -17.05 -9.13
CA GLY A 109 -12.52 -17.99 -8.02
C GLY A 109 -13.43 -17.49 -6.88
N ALA A 110 -13.70 -18.39 -5.93
CA ALA A 110 -14.36 -18.06 -4.68
C ALA A 110 -13.34 -17.72 -3.59
N VAL A 111 -13.73 -16.90 -2.62
CA VAL A 111 -12.93 -16.63 -1.42
C VAL A 111 -12.99 -17.84 -0.50
N ASP A 112 -11.83 -18.38 -0.13
CA ASP A 112 -11.76 -19.44 0.88
C ASP A 112 -11.94 -18.84 2.28
N ALA A 113 -13.13 -19.02 2.84
CA ALA A 113 -13.48 -18.50 4.16
C ALA A 113 -12.65 -19.13 5.30
N THR A 114 -12.21 -20.38 5.14
CA THR A 114 -11.40 -21.08 6.14
C THR A 114 -9.99 -20.51 6.18
N VAL A 115 -9.36 -20.32 5.03
CA VAL A 115 -8.03 -19.68 4.94
C VAL A 115 -8.09 -18.24 5.42
N LEU A 116 -9.12 -17.48 5.02
CA LEU A 116 -9.28 -16.09 5.48
C LEU A 116 -9.49 -16.00 7.00
N SER A 117 -10.26 -16.92 7.59
CA SER A 117 -10.45 -16.99 9.04
C SER A 117 -9.14 -17.34 9.76
N ALA A 118 -8.35 -18.27 9.22
CA ALA A 118 -7.05 -18.64 9.78
C ALA A 118 -6.06 -17.47 9.70
N ALA A 119 -6.01 -16.74 8.58
CA ALA A 119 -5.17 -15.56 8.42
C ALA A 119 -5.52 -14.46 9.44
N ARG A 120 -6.81 -14.22 9.67
CA ARG A 120 -7.27 -13.25 10.68
C ARG A 120 -6.86 -13.64 12.10
N ALA A 121 -7.00 -14.91 12.46
CA ALA A 121 -6.57 -15.41 13.76
C ALA A 121 -5.04 -15.28 13.92
N ALA A 122 -4.28 -15.70 12.91
CA ALA A 122 -2.83 -15.59 12.92
C ALA A 122 -2.33 -14.14 13.07
N LEU A 123 -3.00 -13.16 12.45
CA LEU A 123 -2.68 -11.73 12.63
C LEU A 123 -3.05 -11.20 14.01
N ALA A 124 -4.20 -11.63 14.56
CA ALA A 124 -4.63 -11.23 15.89
C ALA A 124 -3.65 -11.72 16.97
N ASP A 125 -3.09 -12.92 16.77
CA ASP A 125 -2.15 -13.57 17.70
C ASP A 125 -0.66 -13.27 17.38
N ASP A 126 -0.36 -12.46 16.36
CA ASP A 126 1.00 -12.25 15.81
C ASP A 126 1.74 -13.57 15.48
N ASP A 127 1.01 -14.61 15.06
CA ASP A 127 1.55 -15.91 14.65
C ASP A 127 2.16 -15.85 13.25
N ARG A 128 3.42 -15.42 13.20
CA ARG A 128 4.18 -15.29 11.95
C ARG A 128 4.50 -16.64 11.30
N GLY A 129 4.51 -17.72 12.07
CA GLY A 129 4.70 -19.07 11.53
C GLY A 129 3.52 -19.48 10.68
N LEU A 130 2.32 -19.31 11.22
CA LEU A 130 1.08 -19.58 10.50
C LEU A 130 0.87 -18.61 9.33
N LEU A 131 1.17 -17.32 9.49
CA LEU A 131 1.11 -16.36 8.37
C LEU A 131 2.02 -16.76 7.22
N ARG A 132 3.26 -17.18 7.51
CA ARG A 132 4.18 -17.69 6.50
C ARG A 132 3.61 -18.92 5.79
N GLN A 133 3.06 -19.88 6.54
CA GLN A 133 2.45 -21.08 5.94
C GLN A 133 1.27 -20.74 5.01
N ILE A 134 0.43 -19.77 5.39
CA ILE A 134 -0.67 -19.29 4.56
C ILE A 134 -0.14 -18.63 3.29
N VAL A 135 0.86 -17.76 3.39
CA VAL A 135 1.49 -17.12 2.22
C VAL A 135 2.07 -18.18 1.28
N GLU A 136 2.86 -19.11 1.80
CA GLU A 136 3.53 -20.15 1.01
C GLU A 136 2.54 -21.08 0.32
N ARG A 137 1.50 -21.53 1.03
CA ARG A 137 0.52 -22.47 0.48
C ARG A 137 -0.50 -21.79 -0.42
N ASP A 138 -1.12 -20.72 0.06
CA ASP A 138 -2.36 -20.18 -0.51
C ASP A 138 -2.12 -18.98 -1.45
N VAL A 139 -0.96 -18.31 -1.33
CA VAL A 139 -0.59 -17.19 -2.21
C VAL A 139 0.47 -17.62 -3.22
N LEU A 140 1.60 -18.16 -2.76
CA LEU A 140 2.74 -18.50 -3.62
C LEU A 140 2.63 -19.90 -4.24
N GLY A 141 2.04 -20.87 -3.53
CA GLY A 141 2.06 -22.27 -3.93
C GLY A 141 3.45 -22.91 -3.88
N ALA A 142 4.37 -22.34 -3.09
CA ALA A 142 5.76 -22.77 -2.92
C ALA A 142 6.35 -22.18 -1.62
N ASP A 143 7.51 -22.68 -1.18
CA ASP A 143 8.28 -22.06 -0.10
C ASP A 143 8.66 -20.61 -0.47
N ALA A 144 8.55 -19.70 0.50
CA ALA A 144 8.70 -18.27 0.25
C ALA A 144 10.13 -17.88 -0.10
N MET A 145 11.13 -18.52 0.52
CA MET A 145 12.53 -18.25 0.24
C MET A 145 12.91 -18.77 -1.13
N GLN A 146 12.50 -19.99 -1.47
CA GLN A 146 12.72 -20.54 -2.81
C GLN A 146 12.05 -19.67 -3.88
N TRP A 147 10.80 -19.25 -3.65
CA TRP A 147 10.10 -18.37 -4.58
C TRP A 147 10.81 -17.03 -4.75
N PHE A 148 11.33 -16.46 -3.65
CA PHE A 148 12.10 -15.21 -3.65
C PHE A 148 13.47 -15.35 -4.33
N GLU A 149 14.17 -16.46 -4.16
CA GLU A 149 15.49 -16.67 -4.78
C GLU A 149 15.43 -16.81 -6.31
N HIS A 150 14.29 -17.24 -6.86
CA HIS A 150 14.02 -17.30 -8.30
C HIS A 150 13.53 -15.96 -8.88
N GLN A 151 13.97 -14.84 -8.31
CA GLN A 151 13.63 -13.46 -8.70
C GLN A 151 14.18 -13.00 -10.05
N ASP A 152 14.01 -13.82 -11.08
CA ASP A 152 14.12 -13.38 -12.45
C ASP A 152 12.75 -13.38 -13.14
N VAL A 153 12.70 -12.67 -14.27
CA VAL A 153 11.50 -12.59 -15.11
C VAL A 153 10.99 -13.99 -15.50
N HIS A 154 11.90 -14.95 -15.71
CA HIS A 154 11.54 -16.28 -16.17
C HIS A 154 10.86 -17.12 -15.08
N GLY A 155 11.35 -17.03 -13.84
CA GLY A 155 10.77 -17.68 -12.66
C GLY A 155 9.36 -17.15 -12.40
N PHE A 156 9.18 -15.83 -12.47
CA PHE A 156 7.86 -15.20 -12.38
C PHE A 156 6.91 -15.67 -13.49
N GLU A 157 7.36 -15.68 -14.76
CA GLU A 157 6.55 -16.14 -15.89
C GLU A 157 6.17 -17.63 -15.77
N THR A 158 7.09 -18.45 -15.28
CA THR A 158 6.83 -19.86 -15.00
C THR A 158 5.78 -20.01 -13.89
N TRP A 159 5.87 -19.19 -12.84
CA TRP A 159 4.93 -19.22 -11.73
C TRP A 159 3.50 -18.85 -12.15
N ILE A 160 3.31 -17.74 -12.87
CA ILE A 160 1.99 -17.35 -13.38
C ILE A 160 1.45 -18.33 -14.43
N ALA A 161 2.31 -18.94 -15.25
CA ALA A 161 1.90 -19.93 -16.26
C ALA A 161 1.40 -21.22 -15.62
N ARG A 162 1.94 -21.61 -14.45
CA ARG A 162 1.43 -22.75 -13.67
C ARG A 162 0.04 -22.47 -13.09
N GLY A 163 -0.26 -21.23 -12.70
CA GLY A 163 -1.57 -20.83 -12.19
C GLY A 163 -2.03 -21.65 -10.98
N ALA A 164 -1.09 -22.08 -10.12
CA ALA A 164 -1.39 -23.01 -9.01
C ALA A 164 -2.18 -22.35 -7.87
N THR A 165 -2.17 -21.02 -7.78
CA THR A 165 -2.89 -20.24 -6.77
C THR A 165 -3.73 -19.14 -7.44
N PRO A 166 -4.76 -18.62 -6.75
CA PRO A 166 -5.54 -17.50 -7.30
C PRO A 166 -4.68 -16.26 -7.59
N ALA A 167 -3.65 -16.00 -6.78
CA ALA A 167 -2.68 -14.92 -7.03
C ALA A 167 -1.91 -15.12 -8.33
N ALA A 168 -1.40 -16.33 -8.59
CA ALA A 168 -0.71 -16.66 -9.85
C ALA A 168 -1.65 -16.52 -11.06
N CYS A 169 -2.91 -16.97 -10.93
CA CYS A 169 -3.92 -16.82 -11.98
C CYS A 169 -4.24 -15.35 -12.28
N PHE A 170 -4.47 -14.55 -11.25
CA PHE A 170 -4.74 -13.12 -11.39
C PHE A 170 -3.57 -12.39 -12.04
N LEU A 171 -2.35 -12.57 -11.54
CA LEU A 171 -1.18 -11.94 -12.13
C LEU A 171 -0.90 -12.45 -13.55
N GLY A 172 -1.24 -13.71 -13.86
CA GLY A 172 -1.24 -14.23 -15.22
C GLY A 172 -2.24 -13.52 -16.14
N GLN A 173 -3.41 -13.13 -15.65
CA GLN A 173 -4.37 -12.30 -16.41
C GLN A 173 -3.82 -10.89 -16.63
N VAL A 174 -3.30 -10.25 -15.58
CA VAL A 174 -2.68 -8.92 -15.65
C VAL A 174 -1.54 -8.90 -16.69
N GLN A 175 -0.71 -9.94 -16.72
CA GLN A 175 0.39 -10.05 -17.68
C GLN A 175 -0.05 -10.29 -19.12
N ARG A 176 -1.21 -10.91 -19.35
CA ARG A 176 -1.78 -11.10 -20.70
C ARG A 176 -2.47 -9.84 -21.21
N ASP A 177 -3.20 -9.16 -20.34
CA ASP A 177 -4.12 -8.09 -20.72
C ASP A 177 -3.54 -6.68 -20.50
N GLY A 178 -2.45 -6.56 -19.74
CA GLY A 178 -1.80 -5.32 -19.38
C GLY A 178 -0.34 -5.20 -19.87
N PRO A 179 0.35 -4.12 -19.50
CA PRO A 179 1.77 -3.95 -19.77
C PRO A 179 2.58 -5.08 -19.12
N ARG A 180 3.34 -5.82 -19.93
CA ARG A 180 4.14 -6.97 -19.46
C ARG A 180 5.12 -6.51 -18.38
N HIS A 181 5.10 -7.21 -17.26
CA HIS A 181 5.87 -6.96 -16.03
C HIS A 181 5.58 -5.61 -15.36
N GLY A 182 4.36 -5.08 -15.55
CA GLY A 182 3.99 -3.79 -14.98
C GLY A 182 4.74 -2.62 -15.61
N ALA A 183 5.22 -2.76 -16.86
CA ALA A 183 5.95 -1.70 -17.55
C ALA A 183 5.17 -0.38 -17.53
N ALA A 184 5.78 0.66 -16.95
CA ALA A 184 5.21 1.98 -16.80
C ALA A 184 6.26 3.05 -17.15
N ASP A 185 5.82 4.14 -17.78
CA ASP A 185 6.67 5.33 -18.03
C ASP A 185 6.78 6.24 -16.79
N VAL A 186 6.09 5.90 -15.70
CA VAL A 186 6.16 6.61 -14.42
C VAL A 186 7.40 6.11 -13.67
N PRO A 187 8.35 6.98 -13.32
CA PRO A 187 9.53 6.56 -12.59
C PRO A 187 9.17 6.19 -11.15
N LEU A 188 9.92 5.24 -10.59
CA LEU A 188 9.87 4.95 -9.15
C LEU A 188 10.25 6.19 -8.34
N LEU A 189 9.57 6.41 -7.22
CA LEU A 189 10.03 7.38 -6.23
C LEU A 189 11.41 6.93 -5.74
N PRO A 190 12.43 7.81 -5.77
CA PRO A 190 13.75 7.42 -5.27
C PRO A 190 13.66 7.08 -3.79
N ARG A 191 14.62 6.27 -3.32
CA ARG A 191 14.78 6.00 -1.90
C ARG A 191 14.83 7.34 -1.15
N LEU A 192 13.91 7.51 -0.20
CA LEU A 192 13.76 8.76 0.56
C LEU A 192 14.99 8.98 1.45
N ASP A 193 15.94 9.77 0.96
CA ASP A 193 17.01 10.36 1.77
C ASP A 193 16.56 11.71 2.34
N ALA A 194 17.43 12.35 3.14
CA ALA A 194 17.14 13.64 3.74
C ALA A 194 16.85 14.73 2.69
N GLY A 195 17.50 14.69 1.53
CA GLY A 195 17.30 15.68 0.47
C GLY A 195 15.96 15.50 -0.24
N ALA A 196 15.55 14.27 -0.53
CA ALA A 196 14.24 13.95 -1.08
C ALA A 196 13.13 14.35 -0.10
N ALA A 197 13.29 14.03 1.19
CA ALA A 197 12.34 14.43 2.22
C ALA A 197 12.18 15.96 2.33
N GLN A 198 13.29 16.71 2.29
CA GLN A 198 13.25 18.18 2.29
C GLN A 198 12.52 18.76 1.07
N ARG A 199 12.70 18.17 -0.12
CA ARG A 199 11.98 18.62 -1.32
C ARG A 199 10.49 18.36 -1.22
N ILE A 200 10.08 17.22 -0.68
CA ILE A 200 8.66 16.91 -0.43
C ILE A 200 8.07 17.88 0.60
N ALA A 201 8.80 18.15 1.69
CA ALA A 201 8.36 19.11 2.70
C ALA A 201 8.20 20.53 2.12
N ALA A 202 9.17 20.99 1.32
CA ALA A 202 9.08 22.29 0.66
C ALA A 202 7.90 22.37 -0.32
N ALA A 203 7.57 21.27 -1.01
CA ALA A 203 6.41 21.20 -1.90
C ALA A 203 5.08 21.24 -1.13
N LEU A 204 5.00 20.56 0.03
CA LEU A 204 3.85 20.63 0.94
C LEU A 204 3.61 22.06 1.45
N ASP A 205 4.68 22.78 1.82
CA ASP A 205 4.57 24.17 2.28
C ASP A 205 4.16 25.15 1.17
N ALA A 206 4.58 24.88 -0.08
CA ALA A 206 4.34 25.76 -1.21
C ALA A 206 2.98 25.58 -1.88
N ASP A 207 2.37 24.39 -1.78
CA ASP A 207 1.13 24.04 -2.48
C ASP A 207 0.17 23.26 -1.58
N ALA A 208 -0.93 23.90 -1.18
CA ALA A 208 -1.97 23.30 -0.35
C ALA A 208 -2.70 22.11 -1.04
N ASP A 209 -2.63 22.00 -2.37
CA ASP A 209 -3.19 20.89 -3.13
C ASP A 209 -2.17 19.77 -3.39
N PHE A 210 -0.92 19.91 -2.93
CA PHE A 210 0.15 18.92 -3.15
C PHE A 210 -0.27 17.52 -2.72
N GLU A 211 -0.90 17.38 -1.54
CA GLU A 211 -1.35 16.09 -1.02
C GLU A 211 -2.38 15.40 -1.92
N ARG A 212 -3.15 16.17 -2.71
CA ARG A 212 -4.16 15.65 -3.64
C ARG A 212 -3.53 15.19 -4.95
N ARG A 213 -2.41 15.81 -5.34
CA ARG A 213 -1.73 15.58 -6.63
C ARG A 213 -0.21 15.62 -6.42
N PRO A 214 0.35 14.68 -5.62
CA PRO A 214 1.75 14.75 -5.27
C PRO A 214 2.61 14.52 -6.51
N THR A 215 3.64 15.34 -6.66
CA THR A 215 4.67 15.18 -7.67
C THR A 215 6.04 15.21 -7.01
N PHE A 216 7.02 14.56 -7.62
CA PHE A 216 8.41 14.61 -7.22
C PHE A 216 9.22 15.19 -8.36
N ASP A 217 9.86 16.34 -8.14
CA ASP A 217 10.54 17.13 -9.17
C ASP A 217 9.63 17.42 -10.39
N GLY A 218 8.36 17.76 -10.13
CA GLY A 218 7.38 18.18 -11.14
C GLY A 218 6.74 17.06 -11.96
N ARG A 219 6.99 15.79 -11.62
CA ARG A 219 6.42 14.60 -12.28
C ARG A 219 5.80 13.63 -11.26
N PRO A 220 4.81 12.82 -11.67
CA PRO A 220 4.37 11.71 -10.82
C PRO A 220 5.53 10.73 -10.58
N ALA A 221 5.50 10.08 -9.42
CA ALA A 221 6.44 9.03 -9.08
C ALA A 221 5.68 7.85 -8.47
N GLU A 222 6.07 6.63 -8.83
CA GLU A 222 5.46 5.41 -8.31
C GLU A 222 5.96 5.13 -6.90
N THR A 223 5.02 5.03 -5.96
CA THR A 223 5.26 4.64 -4.58
C THR A 223 4.82 3.19 -4.40
N GLY A 224 5.75 2.28 -4.14
CA GLY A 224 5.46 0.85 -4.01
C GLY A 224 6.64 0.07 -3.45
N ALA A 225 6.45 -1.23 -3.25
CA ALA A 225 7.55 -2.13 -2.91
C ALA A 225 8.49 -2.23 -4.11
N VAL A 226 9.69 -1.67 -3.96
CA VAL A 226 10.79 -1.68 -4.94
C VAL A 226 12.00 -2.38 -4.35
#